data_AF-A0A1G1J507-F1
#
_entry.id   AF-A0A1G1J507-F1
#
_cell.length_a   1.000
_cell.length_b   1.000
_cell.length_c   1.000
_cell.angle_alpha   90.00
_cell.angle_beta   90.00
_cell.angle_gamma   90.00
#
_symmetry.space_group_name_H-M   'P 1'
#
loop_
_entity.id
_entity.type
_entity.pdbx_description
1 polymer ?
#
loop_
_entity_poly.entity_id
_entity_poly.type
_entity_poly.pdbx_seq_one_letter_code
_entity_poly.pdbx_strand_id
1 'polypeptide(L)'
;MKKGFIICVAVLMVFSLTTTCFAQDMGKKLARGLANILTGWVELPKNIYDTSVEDNVFSGLTVGLVKGVGMAIVRTGAGVYETVTFPFPIPEDYAPVLEPEFVFSK
;
A
#
# COMPACT_ATOMS: atom_id res chain seq x y z
N MET A 1 -7.03 -10.53 37.77
CA MET A 1 -6.48 -9.49 36.86
C MET A 1 -5.15 -9.89 36.22
N LYS A 2 -4.13 -10.31 36.99
CA LYS A 2 -2.79 -10.66 36.44
C LYS A 2 -2.78 -11.83 35.44
N LYS A 3 -3.59 -12.88 35.67
CA LYS A 3 -3.67 -14.05 34.76
C LYS A 3 -4.30 -13.71 33.40
N GLY A 4 -5.35 -12.88 33.39
CA GLY A 4 -5.98 -12.39 32.16
C GLY A 4 -5.05 -11.50 31.34
N PHE A 5 -4.27 -10.64 32.02
CA PHE A 5 -3.25 -9.82 31.37
C PHE A 5 -2.15 -10.66 30.71
N ILE A 6 -1.65 -11.70 31.40
CA ILE A 6 -0.65 -12.63 30.84
C ILE A 6 -1.20 -13.37 29.63
N ILE A 7 -2.47 -13.81 29.66
CA ILE A 7 -3.12 -14.46 28.51
C ILE A 7 -3.24 -13.48 27.33
N CYS A 8 -3.66 -12.24 27.56
CA CYS A 8 -3.73 -11.24 26.50
C CYS A 8 -2.36 -10.94 25.88
N VAL A 9 -1.31 -10.80 26.70
CA VAL A 9 0.05 -10.57 26.20
C VAL A 9 0.57 -11.78 25.41
N ALA A 10 0.29 -13.01 25.86
CA ALA A 10 0.67 -14.22 25.15
C ALA A 10 -0.07 -14.33 23.79
N VAL A 11 -1.36 -14.02 23.75
CA VAL A 11 -2.15 -14.01 22.50
C VAL A 11 -1.61 -12.96 21.52
N LEU A 12 -1.28 -11.77 22.01
CA LEU A 12 -0.69 -10.70 21.19
C LEU A 12 0.69 -11.08 20.66
N MET A 13 1.54 -11.75 21.44
CA MET A 13 2.84 -12.25 20.97
C MET A 13 2.70 -13.34 19.91
N VAL A 14 1.70 -14.23 20.03
CA VAL A 14 1.43 -15.28 19.03
C VAL A 14 0.94 -14.68 17.72
N PHE A 15 0.13 -13.62 17.76
CA PHE A 15 -0.25 -12.85 16.57
C PHE A 15 0.96 -12.18 15.88
N SER A 16 1.97 -11.75 16.64
CA SER A 16 3.21 -11.19 16.07
C SER A 16 4.12 -12.21 15.38
N LEU A 17 3.86 -13.52 15.55
CA LEU A 17 4.63 -14.61 14.95
C LEU A 17 4.01 -15.13 13.64
N THR A 18 2.86 -14.61 13.19
CA THR A 18 2.27 -15.02 11.92
C THR A 18 3.16 -14.55 10.77
N THR A 19 3.96 -15.45 10.21
CA THR A 19 4.64 -15.22 8.94
C THR A 19 3.56 -15.07 7.87
N THR A 20 3.46 -13.89 7.25
CA THR A 20 2.59 -13.67 6.09
C THR A 20 3.11 -14.53 4.93
N CYS A 21 2.49 -15.68 4.70
CA CYS A 21 2.68 -16.45 3.47
C CYS A 21 2.31 -15.55 2.29
N PHE A 22 3.19 -15.40 1.29
CA PHE A 22 2.97 -14.58 0.08
C PHE A 22 1.97 -15.21 -0.91
N ALA A 23 0.93 -15.89 -0.42
CA ALA A 23 -0.17 -16.26 -1.28
C ALA A 23 -0.98 -15.00 -1.61
N GLN A 24 -1.17 -14.70 -2.89
CA GLN A 24 -2.16 -13.70 -3.31
C GLN A 24 -3.55 -14.29 -3.04
N ASP A 25 -4.27 -13.69 -2.11
CA ASP A 25 -5.59 -14.11 -1.71
C ASP A 25 -6.52 -12.90 -1.52
N MET A 26 -7.79 -13.19 -1.29
CA MET A 26 -8.83 -12.19 -1.05
C MET A 26 -8.45 -11.20 0.08
N GLY A 27 -7.83 -11.71 1.16
CA GLY A 27 -7.43 -10.89 2.31
C GLY A 27 -6.31 -9.93 1.97
N LYS A 28 -5.31 -10.41 1.22
CA LYS A 28 -4.19 -9.60 0.75
C LYS A 28 -4.64 -8.52 -0.22
N LYS A 29 -5.55 -8.84 -1.15
CA LYS A 29 -6.13 -7.84 -2.06
C LYS A 29 -6.89 -6.74 -1.32
N LEU A 30 -7.67 -7.10 -0.29
CA LEU A 30 -8.36 -6.11 0.55
C LEU A 30 -7.36 -5.24 1.33
N ALA A 31 -6.39 -5.86 2.01
CA ALA A 31 -5.37 -5.16 2.78
C ALA A 31 -4.58 -4.18 1.92
N ARG A 32 -4.25 -4.61 0.71
CA ARG A 32 -3.60 -3.80 -0.31
C ARG A 32 -4.45 -2.64 -0.81
N GLY A 33 -5.71 -2.90 -1.12
CA GLY A 33 -6.65 -1.86 -1.54
C GLY A 33 -6.73 -0.75 -0.49
N LEU A 34 -6.93 -1.13 0.77
CA LEU A 34 -6.96 -0.20 1.90
C LEU A 34 -5.64 0.54 2.09
N ALA A 35 -4.50 -0.17 2.01
CA ALA A 35 -3.20 0.45 2.12
C ALA A 35 -2.98 1.51 1.03
N ASN A 36 -3.32 1.22 -0.23
CA ASN A 36 -3.19 2.14 -1.35
C ASN A 36 -4.14 3.35 -1.25
N ILE A 37 -5.35 3.18 -0.69
CA ILE A 37 -6.24 4.31 -0.38
C ILE A 37 -5.61 5.23 0.67
N LEU A 38 -5.16 4.66 1.79
CA LEU A 38 -4.65 5.43 2.94
C LEU A 38 -3.29 6.08 2.67
N THR A 39 -2.47 5.45 1.83
CA THR A 39 -1.08 5.88 1.57
C THR A 39 -0.89 6.54 0.21
N GLY A 40 -1.91 6.60 -0.66
CA GLY A 40 -1.79 7.14 -2.02
C GLY A 40 -1.22 8.57 -2.07
N TRP A 41 -1.52 9.41 -1.07
CA TRP A 41 -0.97 10.77 -0.97
C TRP A 41 0.56 10.82 -0.86
N VAL A 42 1.22 9.75 -0.40
CA VAL A 42 2.68 9.65 -0.26
C VAL A 42 3.38 9.61 -1.62
N GLU A 43 2.67 9.27 -2.69
CA GLU A 43 3.18 9.39 -4.07
C GLU A 43 3.57 10.83 -4.42
N LEU A 44 2.93 11.83 -3.81
CA LEU A 44 3.21 13.24 -4.06
C LEU A 44 4.62 13.63 -3.59
N PRO A 45 4.99 13.55 -2.30
CA PRO A 45 6.34 13.88 -1.85
C PRO A 45 7.39 12.93 -2.45
N LYS A 46 7.05 11.65 -2.69
CA LYS A 46 7.96 10.68 -3.31
C LYS A 46 8.37 11.12 -4.71
N ASN A 47 7.43 11.44 -5.59
CA ASN A 47 7.76 11.85 -6.96
C ASN A 47 8.45 13.22 -7.02
N ILE A 48 8.14 14.15 -6.12
CA ILE A 48 8.89 15.42 -6.00
C ILE A 48 10.35 15.13 -5.68
N TYR A 49 10.61 14.26 -4.70
CA TYR A 49 11.96 13.89 -4.29
C TYR A 49 12.71 13.15 -5.41
N ASP A 50 12.11 12.09 -5.97
CA ASP A 50 12.71 11.28 -7.01
C ASP A 50 13.08 12.13 -8.23
N THR A 51 12.16 12.98 -8.72
CA THR A 51 12.44 13.89 -9.83
C THR A 51 13.45 15.00 -9.47
N SER A 52 13.50 15.44 -8.20
CA SER A 52 14.54 16.38 -7.75
C SER A 52 15.94 15.77 -7.79
N VAL A 53 16.05 14.48 -7.45
CA VAL A 53 17.31 13.73 -7.44
C VAL A 53 17.74 13.34 -8.85
N GLU A 54 16.80 12.98 -9.72
CA GLU A 54 17.06 12.60 -11.12
C GLU A 54 17.48 13.81 -11.97
N ASP A 55 16.79 14.94 -11.83
CA ASP A 55 17.02 16.13 -12.66
C ASP A 55 17.60 17.31 -11.85
N ASN A 56 16.73 18.00 -11.10
CA ASN A 56 17.05 19.14 -10.25
C ASN A 56 15.82 19.55 -9.44
N VAL A 57 16.02 20.38 -8.41
CA VAL A 57 14.95 20.83 -7.50
C VAL A 57 13.80 21.54 -8.23
N PHE A 58 14.08 22.32 -9.29
CA PHE A 58 13.04 23.03 -10.03
C PHE A 58 12.16 22.07 -10.83
N SER A 59 12.76 21.06 -11.48
CA SER A 59 12.03 19.96 -12.13
C SER A 59 11.22 19.16 -11.11
N GLY A 60 11.76 18.90 -9.92
CA GLY A 60 11.03 18.19 -8.86
C GLY A 60 9.79 18.94 -8.37
N LEU A 61 9.89 20.25 -8.16
CA LEU A 61 8.76 21.08 -7.73
C LEU A 61 7.68 21.27 -8.81
N THR A 62 8.02 21.11 -10.09
CA THR A 62 7.10 21.30 -11.21
C THR A 62 6.63 19.95 -11.76
N VAL A 63 7.51 19.24 -12.46
CA VAL A 63 7.24 17.93 -13.07
C VAL A 63 6.98 16.88 -12.00
N GLY A 64 7.83 16.81 -10.96
CA GLY A 64 7.67 15.86 -9.86
C GLY A 64 6.37 16.06 -9.09
N LEU A 65 5.91 17.31 -8.91
CA LEU A 65 4.62 17.62 -8.30
C LEU A 65 3.46 17.10 -9.15
N VAL A 66 3.44 17.41 -10.45
CA VAL A 66 2.35 16.96 -11.35
C VAL A 66 2.32 15.43 -11.45
N LYS A 67 3.50 14.81 -11.61
CA LYS A 67 3.66 13.35 -11.62
C LYS A 67 3.16 12.74 -10.31
N GLY A 68 3.53 13.32 -9.17
CA GLY A 68 3.12 12.87 -7.85
C GLY A 68 1.62 12.96 -7.60
N VAL A 69 0.97 14.04 -8.04
CA VAL A 69 -0.50 14.16 -7.99
C VAL A 69 -1.16 13.09 -8.87
N GLY A 70 -0.68 12.90 -10.09
CA GLY A 70 -1.19 11.85 -10.99
C GLY A 70 -1.06 10.46 -10.39
N MET A 71 0.11 10.13 -9.86
CA MET A 71 0.37 8.84 -9.21
C MET A 71 -0.45 8.63 -7.95
N ALA A 72 -0.68 9.69 -7.15
CA ALA A 72 -1.56 9.62 -5.98
C ALA A 72 -2.99 9.26 -6.38
N ILE A 73 -3.53 9.90 -7.43
CA ILE A 73 -4.88 9.60 -7.94
C ILE A 73 -4.95 8.17 -8.45
N VAL A 74 -3.99 7.74 -9.27
CA VAL A 74 -3.95 6.38 -9.83
C VAL A 74 -3.88 5.35 -8.71
N ARG A 75 -3.01 5.55 -7.71
CA ARG A 75 -2.86 4.60 -6.62
C ARG A 75 -4.07 4.55 -5.71
N THR A 76 -4.64 5.68 -5.32
CA THR A 76 -5.88 5.70 -4.53
C THR A 76 -7.03 5.07 -5.32
N GLY A 77 -7.14 5.34 -6.62
CA GLY A 77 -8.14 4.72 -7.49
C GLY A 77 -7.98 3.21 -7.62
N ALA A 78 -6.76 2.73 -7.82
CA ALA A 78 -6.44 1.29 -7.80
C ALA A 78 -6.79 0.68 -6.44
N GLY A 79 -6.51 1.40 -5.34
CA GLY A 79 -6.88 0.98 -4.00
C GLY A 79 -8.39 0.81 -3.82
N VAL A 80 -9.19 1.79 -4.28
CA VAL A 80 -10.66 1.70 -4.29
C VAL A 80 -11.14 0.52 -5.13
N TYR A 81 -10.58 0.33 -6.32
CA TYR A 81 -10.92 -0.80 -7.18
C TYR A 81 -10.66 -2.13 -6.47
N GLU A 82 -9.50 -2.31 -5.84
CA GLU A 82 -9.15 -3.56 -5.16
C GLU A 82 -9.95 -3.79 -3.88
N THR A 83 -10.28 -2.74 -3.14
CA THR A 83 -11.18 -2.80 -1.98
C THR A 83 -12.60 -3.15 -2.38
N VAL A 84 -13.12 -2.67 -3.52
CA VAL A 84 -14.49 -2.99 -3.97
C VAL A 84 -14.55 -4.39 -4.58
N THR A 85 -13.54 -4.75 -5.36
CA THR A 85 -13.48 -6.03 -6.08
C THR A 85 -12.83 -7.13 -5.25
N PHE A 86 -12.51 -6.90 -3.98
CA PHE A 86 -11.77 -7.85 -3.13
C PHE A 86 -12.34 -9.28 -3.11
N PRO A 87 -13.67 -9.52 -3.13
CA PRO A 87 -14.20 -10.89 -3.09
C PRO A 87 -14.05 -11.63 -4.44
N PHE A 88 -13.76 -10.88 -5.51
CA PHE A 88 -13.63 -11.41 -6.86
C PHE A 88 -12.14 -11.59 -7.21
N PRO A 89 -11.75 -12.72 -7.83
CA PRO A 89 -10.40 -12.99 -8.30
C PRO A 89 -10.13 -12.25 -9.62
N ILE A 90 -10.28 -10.92 -9.61
CA ILE A 90 -10.05 -10.03 -10.74
C ILE A 90 -9.05 -8.95 -10.30
N PRO A 91 -7.82 -8.87 -10.83
CA PRO A 91 -7.20 -9.74 -11.83
C PRO A 91 -7.08 -11.20 -11.36
N GLU A 92 -6.83 -12.13 -12.29
CA GLU A 92 -6.62 -13.56 -11.99
C GLU A 92 -5.61 -13.74 -10.84
N ASP A 93 -5.86 -14.74 -10.00
CA ASP A 93 -5.05 -15.03 -8.81
C ASP A 93 -4.86 -13.85 -7.85
N TYR A 94 -5.82 -12.91 -7.81
CA TYR A 94 -5.76 -11.71 -6.97
C TYR A 94 -4.53 -10.82 -7.25
N ALA A 95 -3.99 -10.89 -8.47
CA ALA A 95 -2.77 -10.21 -8.84
C ALA A 95 -2.87 -8.67 -8.73
N PRO A 96 -1.73 -7.97 -8.59
CA PRO A 96 -1.75 -6.53 -8.49
C PRO A 96 -2.20 -5.78 -9.74
N VAL A 97 -3.16 -4.86 -9.57
CA VAL A 97 -3.54 -3.93 -10.64
C VAL A 97 -2.49 -2.84 -10.86
N LEU A 98 -1.75 -2.48 -9.81
CA LEU A 98 -0.71 -1.48 -9.85
C LEU A 98 0.58 -2.04 -9.25
N GLU A 99 1.68 -1.86 -9.98
CA GLU A 99 3.03 -2.17 -9.51
C GLU A 99 3.81 -0.86 -9.27
N PRO A 100 4.60 -0.75 -8.18
CA PRO A 100 4.71 -1.71 -7.08
C PRO A 100 3.42 -1.85 -6.26
N GLU A 101 3.23 -3.04 -5.68
CA GLU A 101 2.02 -3.47 -4.97
C GLU A 101 1.57 -2.47 -3.88
N PHE A 102 2.54 -1.90 -3.16
CA PHE A 102 2.39 -0.85 -2.17
C PHE A 102 3.32 0.34 -2.49
N VAL A 103 3.00 1.53 -1.97
CA VAL A 103 3.81 2.75 -2.16
C VAL A 103 5.29 2.56 -1.80
N PHE A 104 5.53 1.81 -0.72
CA PHE A 104 6.85 1.62 -0.13
C PHE A 104 7.58 0.39 -0.65
N SER A 105 6.92 -0.43 -1.46
CA SER A 105 7.53 -1.60 -2.08
C SER A 105 8.43 -1.16 -3.23
N LYS A 106 9.58 -1.81 -3.37
CA LYS A 106 10.54 -1.63 -4.46
C LYS A 106 10.49 -2.84 -5.38
#